data_AF-A0AAV9CED3-F1
#
_entry.id   AF-A0AAV9CED3-F1
#
_cell.length_a   1.000
_cell.length_b   1.000
_cell.length_c   1.000
_cell.angle_alpha   90.00
_cell.angle_beta   90.00
_cell.angle_gamma   90.00
#
_symmetry.space_group_name_H-M   'P 1'
#
loop_
_entity.id
_entity.type
_entity.pdbx_description
1 polymer ?
#
loop_
_entity_poly.entity_id
_entity_poly.type
_entity_poly.pdbx_seq_one_letter_code
_entity_poly.pdbx_strand_id
1 'polypeptide(L)'
;MCRDNSSDEELIVVAFRGTEPFDAVAWCTDIDFSWYHLPDVGKVHGGFMKALGLQKHKGWPKEIKQQKGRVYAYYAIRERLRHLLRENEKAKFIVTGHSLGGALAVLFPTVLAIHEEEWILERLEGVYTFGQPRVGDEKLGEFVIGRLGGRYFRFVYNNDMVPRLPYDDSTLLFKHFGTCVYYDVIYKGKIVSEEPNKNYFSLLTVVPKYWNATVELMRSFVIGYVRGPAYKEGWTMKLFRLVGLVIPGLPPHSPHDYVNSTRLGPLKISKSD
;
A
#
# COMPACT_ATOMS: atom_id res chain seq x y z
N MET A 1 6.10 -10.76 -10.17
CA MET A 1 7.16 -9.88 -10.68
C MET A 1 7.04 -9.85 -12.19
N CYS A 2 6.97 -8.66 -12.79
CA CYS A 2 6.97 -8.47 -14.23
C CYS A 2 8.14 -7.56 -14.65
N ARG A 3 8.49 -7.60 -15.93
CA ARG A 3 9.67 -6.94 -16.51
C ARG A 3 9.23 -6.18 -17.77
N ASP A 4 9.63 -4.93 -17.90
CA ASP A 4 9.46 -4.12 -19.11
C ASP A 4 10.84 -3.90 -19.76
N ASN A 5 10.97 -4.29 -21.02
CA ASN A 5 12.21 -4.22 -21.82
C ASN A 5 12.09 -3.21 -22.98
N SER A 6 11.14 -2.28 -22.92
CA SER A 6 10.87 -1.35 -24.02
C SER A 6 11.91 -0.23 -24.21
N SER A 7 12.91 -0.12 -23.34
CA SER A 7 14.02 0.86 -23.42
C SER A 7 15.36 0.24 -22.98
N ASP A 8 16.46 0.98 -23.14
CA ASP A 8 17.80 0.61 -22.64
C ASP A 8 17.87 0.48 -21.10
N GLU A 9 16.83 0.92 -20.37
CA GLU A 9 16.69 0.80 -18.92
C GLU A 9 15.54 -0.14 -18.57
N GLU A 10 15.86 -1.40 -18.30
CA GLU A 10 14.89 -2.39 -17.86
C GLU A 10 14.30 -2.03 -16.49
N LEU A 11 12.96 -2.06 -16.40
CA LEU A 11 12.24 -1.87 -15.14
C LEU A 11 11.57 -3.17 -14.68
N ILE A 12 11.93 -3.60 -13.48
CA ILE A 12 11.36 -4.76 -12.79
C ILE A 12 10.28 -4.28 -11.81
N VAL A 13 9.08 -4.87 -11.86
CA VAL A 13 7.99 -4.54 -10.94
C VAL A 13 7.76 -5.68 -9.96
N VAL A 14 7.95 -5.41 -8.68
CA VAL A 14 7.61 -6.31 -7.57
C VAL A 14 6.25 -5.93 -7.02
N ALA A 15 5.21 -6.67 -7.40
CA ALA A 15 3.85 -6.45 -6.92
C ALA A 15 3.46 -7.49 -5.86
N PHE A 16 3.08 -7.02 -4.68
CA PHE A 16 2.49 -7.85 -3.61
C PHE A 16 0.98 -7.85 -3.71
N ARG A 17 0.38 -9.04 -3.74
CA ARG A 17 -1.07 -9.22 -3.75
C ARG A 17 -1.64 -8.86 -2.37
N GLY A 18 -2.73 -8.10 -2.36
CA GLY A 18 -3.54 -7.88 -1.16
C GLY A 18 -4.55 -9.01 -0.90
N THR A 19 -5.44 -8.79 0.05
CA THR A 19 -6.60 -9.66 0.31
C THR A 19 -7.71 -9.43 -0.72
N GLU A 20 -8.61 -10.40 -0.85
CA GLU A 20 -9.83 -10.22 -1.66
C GLU A 20 -10.82 -9.28 -0.94
N PRO A 21 -11.74 -8.60 -1.63
CA PRO A 21 -12.60 -7.58 -1.01
C PRO A 21 -13.42 -8.07 0.19
N PHE A 22 -13.93 -9.31 0.16
CA PHE A 22 -14.69 -9.89 1.27
C PHE A 22 -13.78 -10.29 2.45
N ASP A 23 -12.60 -10.83 2.15
CA ASP A 23 -11.57 -11.11 3.14
C ASP A 23 -10.97 -9.83 3.74
N ALA A 24 -10.95 -8.72 2.99
CA ALA A 24 -10.51 -7.42 3.49
C ALA A 24 -11.45 -6.92 4.58
N VAL A 25 -12.76 -7.18 4.49
CA VAL A 25 -13.71 -6.87 5.59
C VAL A 25 -13.35 -7.67 6.83
N ALA A 26 -13.23 -8.99 6.70
CA ALA A 26 -12.86 -9.87 7.81
C ALA A 26 -11.50 -9.49 8.40
N TRP A 27 -10.53 -9.20 7.52
CA TRP A 27 -9.20 -8.76 7.92
C TRP A 27 -9.24 -7.43 8.68
N CYS A 28 -10.05 -6.45 8.24
CA CYS A 28 -10.20 -5.17 8.92
C CYS A 28 -10.89 -5.30 10.29
N THR A 29 -11.78 -6.27 10.46
CA THR A 29 -12.41 -6.53 11.77
C THR A 29 -11.51 -7.35 12.69
N ASP A 30 -10.68 -8.23 12.14
CA ASP A 30 -9.86 -9.20 12.88
C ASP A 30 -8.38 -8.78 12.98
N ILE A 31 -8.07 -7.48 12.84
CA ILE A 31 -6.69 -6.98 12.86
C ILE A 31 -5.96 -7.45 14.13
N ASP A 32 -4.95 -8.30 13.93
CA ASP A 32 -4.01 -8.73 14.96
C ASP A 32 -3.01 -7.59 15.26
N PHE A 33 -3.29 -6.76 16.26
CA PHE A 33 -2.41 -5.67 16.71
C PHE A 33 -1.10 -6.14 17.36
N SER A 34 -0.68 -7.40 17.19
CA SER A 34 0.59 -7.88 17.72
C SER A 34 1.77 -7.12 17.13
N TRP A 35 2.64 -6.65 18.01
CA TRP A 35 3.88 -5.99 17.65
C TRP A 35 5.01 -7.00 17.48
N TYR A 36 5.83 -6.80 16.45
CA TYR A 36 7.14 -7.42 16.30
C TYR A 36 8.20 -6.32 16.40
N HIS A 37 9.08 -6.43 17.39
CA HIS A 37 10.14 -5.46 17.61
C HIS A 37 11.37 -5.83 16.78
N LEU A 38 11.82 -4.88 15.95
CA LEU A 38 13.09 -4.95 15.23
C LEU A 38 14.10 -4.03 15.93
N PRO A 39 15.23 -4.56 16.43
CA PRO A 39 16.30 -3.74 17.00
C PRO A 39 16.70 -2.62 16.06
N ASP A 40 16.87 -1.41 16.60
CA ASP A 40 17.28 -0.19 15.90
C ASP A 40 16.36 0.30 14.75
N VAL A 41 15.30 -0.43 14.44
CA VAL A 41 14.33 -0.09 13.39
C VAL A 41 13.01 0.37 13.99
N GLY A 42 12.51 -0.26 15.06
CA GLY A 42 11.22 0.07 15.65
C GLY A 42 10.26 -1.12 15.73
N LYS A 43 8.99 -0.84 16.01
CA LYS A 43 7.94 -1.85 16.09
C LYS A 43 7.19 -1.94 14.76
N VAL A 44 6.91 -3.17 14.34
CA VAL A 44 6.20 -3.48 13.09
C VAL A 44 5.05 -4.43 13.36
N HIS A 45 3.96 -4.30 12.61
CA HIS A 45 2.83 -5.21 12.70
C HIS A 45 3.27 -6.67 12.46
N GLY A 46 3.11 -7.53 13.47
CA GLY A 46 3.59 -8.91 13.48
C GLY A 46 2.95 -9.78 12.40
N GLY A 47 1.64 -9.58 12.14
CA GLY A 47 0.93 -10.20 11.01
C GLY A 47 1.60 -9.94 9.64
N PHE A 48 1.98 -8.68 9.35
CA PHE A 48 2.66 -8.34 8.10
C PHE A 48 4.06 -8.95 8.01
N MET A 49 4.82 -8.96 9.11
CA MET A 49 6.14 -9.61 9.15
C MET A 49 6.03 -11.12 8.89
N LYS A 50 5.06 -11.80 9.50
CA LYS A 50 4.78 -13.23 9.26
C LYS A 50 4.42 -13.48 7.79
N ALA A 51 3.55 -12.66 7.21
CA ALA A 51 3.14 -12.79 5.81
C ALA A 51 4.32 -12.57 4.84
N LEU A 52 5.23 -11.64 5.15
CA LEU A 52 6.40 -11.36 4.32
C LEU A 52 7.45 -12.48 4.37
N GLY A 53 7.66 -13.10 5.53
CA GLY A 53 8.63 -14.21 5.66
C GLY A 53 9.31 -14.39 7.01
N LEU A 54 8.81 -13.75 8.08
CA LEU A 54 9.37 -13.87 9.42
C LEU A 54 9.44 -15.33 9.88
N GLN A 55 10.59 -15.74 10.41
CA GLN A 55 10.80 -17.09 10.94
C GLN A 55 10.42 -17.14 12.42
N LYS A 56 9.49 -18.04 12.80
CA LYS A 56 8.90 -18.15 14.15
C LYS A 56 9.92 -18.15 15.30
N HIS A 57 11.09 -18.75 15.10
CA HIS A 57 12.13 -18.87 16.14
C HIS A 57 13.45 -18.18 15.81
N LYS A 58 13.64 -17.75 14.56
CA LYS A 58 14.93 -17.21 14.08
C LYS A 58 14.84 -15.74 13.69
N GLY A 59 13.66 -15.13 13.78
CA GLY A 59 13.45 -13.75 13.33
C GLY A 59 13.69 -13.62 11.83
N TRP A 60 14.59 -12.72 11.46
CA TRP A 60 15.02 -12.45 10.09
C TRP A 60 16.48 -12.87 9.89
N PRO A 61 16.76 -14.18 9.73
CA PRO A 61 18.10 -14.60 9.34
C PRO A 61 18.40 -14.08 7.92
N LYS A 62 19.64 -13.62 7.68
CA LYS A 62 20.05 -13.12 6.36
C LYS A 62 19.90 -14.20 5.28
N GLU A 63 20.16 -15.45 5.60
CA GLU A 63 19.99 -16.56 4.66
C GLU A 63 19.16 -17.68 5.29
N ILE A 64 18.35 -18.36 4.47
CA ILE A 64 17.57 -19.53 4.88
C ILE A 64 17.85 -20.71 3.95
N LYS A 65 17.89 -21.92 4.52
CA LYS A 65 17.73 -23.13 3.73
C LYS A 65 16.25 -23.28 3.41
N GLN A 66 15.88 -23.11 2.14
CA GLN A 66 14.50 -23.37 1.72
C GLN A 66 14.17 -24.83 2.02
N GLN A 67 13.23 -25.04 2.93
CA GLN A 67 12.73 -26.37 3.23
C GLN A 67 11.76 -26.77 2.12
N LYS A 68 11.84 -28.04 1.70
CA LYS A 68 10.95 -28.60 0.67
C LYS A 68 9.49 -28.34 1.07
N GLY A 69 8.75 -27.60 0.25
CA GLY A 69 7.32 -27.30 0.47
C GLY A 69 7.00 -25.98 1.18
N ARG A 70 7.98 -25.18 1.61
CA ARG A 70 7.71 -23.86 2.22
C ARG A 70 8.52 -22.75 1.57
N VAL A 71 7.82 -21.88 0.83
CA VAL A 71 8.38 -20.69 0.19
C VAL A 71 8.06 -19.47 1.06
N TYR A 72 9.09 -18.69 1.39
CA TYR A 72 8.93 -17.42 2.09
C TYR A 72 9.10 -16.27 1.10
N ALA A 73 8.10 -15.39 1.02
CA ALA A 73 8.00 -14.39 -0.03
C ALA A 73 9.24 -13.50 -0.12
N TYR A 74 9.71 -12.95 1.00
CA TYR A 74 10.93 -12.12 1.05
C TYR A 74 12.13 -12.80 0.41
N TYR A 75 12.48 -14.00 0.86
CA TYR A 75 13.69 -14.70 0.39
C TYR A 75 13.58 -15.09 -1.08
N ALA A 76 12.41 -15.61 -1.49
CA ALA A 76 12.18 -15.97 -2.89
C ALA A 76 12.26 -14.76 -3.83
N ILE A 77 11.65 -13.63 -3.43
CA ILE A 77 11.67 -12.39 -4.20
C ILE A 77 13.08 -11.80 -4.22
N ARG A 78 13.79 -11.76 -3.08
CA ARG A 78 15.16 -11.26 -3.00
C ARG A 78 16.09 -12.04 -3.90
N GLU A 79 16.08 -13.38 -3.86
CA GLU A 79 16.95 -14.18 -4.74
C GLU A 79 16.60 -14.00 -6.22
N ARG A 80 15.31 -13.92 -6.55
CA ARG A 80 14.89 -13.65 -7.93
C ARG A 80 15.34 -12.26 -8.40
N LEU A 81 15.20 -11.26 -7.54
CA LEU A 81 15.61 -9.88 -7.83
C LEU A 81 17.13 -9.79 -7.99
N ARG A 82 17.91 -10.43 -7.10
CA ARG A 82 19.38 -10.55 -7.21
C ARG A 82 19.78 -11.13 -8.57
N HIS A 83 19.10 -12.18 -9.03
CA HIS A 83 19.38 -12.79 -10.33
C HIS A 83 19.15 -11.81 -11.49
N LEU A 84 17.97 -11.19 -11.54
CA LEU A 84 17.61 -10.28 -12.63
C LEU A 84 18.48 -9.01 -12.66
N LEU A 85 18.80 -8.44 -11.50
CA LEU A 85 19.70 -7.29 -11.41
C LEU A 85 21.15 -7.64 -11.81
N ARG A 86 21.57 -8.90 -11.71
CA ARG A 86 22.87 -9.36 -12.23
C ARG A 86 22.87 -9.59 -13.73
N GLU A 87 21.73 -9.95 -14.32
CA GLU A 87 21.61 -10.08 -15.78
C GLU A 87 21.77 -8.74 -16.50
N ASN A 88 21.35 -7.65 -15.85
CA ASN A 88 21.43 -6.31 -16.40
C ASN A 88 21.80 -5.30 -15.30
N GLU A 89 23.01 -4.77 -15.36
CA GLU A 89 23.51 -3.83 -14.36
C GLU A 89 22.77 -2.49 -14.35
N LYS A 90 22.10 -2.13 -15.45
CA LYS A 90 21.26 -0.94 -15.54
C LYS A 90 19.82 -1.19 -15.13
N ALA A 91 19.43 -2.45 -14.89
CA ALA A 91 18.07 -2.76 -14.49
C ALA A 91 17.76 -2.14 -13.13
N LYS A 92 16.57 -1.55 -13.06
CA LYS A 92 16.01 -0.91 -11.88
C LYS A 92 14.75 -1.65 -11.47
N PHE A 93 14.27 -1.40 -10.25
CA PHE A 93 13.00 -1.99 -9.82
C PHE A 93 12.15 -1.04 -9.01
N ILE A 94 10.84 -1.29 -9.05
CA ILE A 94 9.85 -0.67 -8.16
C ILE A 94 9.15 -1.74 -7.35
N VAL A 95 8.65 -1.35 -6.18
CA VAL A 95 7.82 -2.21 -5.33
C VAL A 95 6.45 -1.60 -5.20
N THR A 96 5.41 -2.41 -5.34
CA THR A 96 4.04 -1.95 -5.24
C THR A 96 3.12 -2.98 -4.61
N GLY A 97 1.99 -2.52 -4.13
CA GLY A 97 0.95 -3.38 -3.60
C GLY A 97 -0.29 -2.59 -3.19
N HIS A 98 -1.41 -3.30 -3.17
CA HIS A 98 -2.69 -2.77 -2.73
C HIS A 98 -3.10 -3.43 -1.41
N SER A 99 -3.74 -2.67 -0.49
CA SER A 99 -4.22 -3.20 0.79
C SER A 99 -3.09 -3.82 1.63
N LEU A 100 -3.27 -5.05 2.14
CA LEU A 100 -2.22 -5.88 2.75
C LEU A 100 -0.95 -5.93 1.88
N GLY A 101 -1.09 -6.02 0.56
CA GLY A 101 0.04 -6.01 -0.36
C GLY A 101 0.84 -4.71 -0.30
N GLY A 102 0.18 -3.57 -0.05
CA GLY A 102 0.85 -2.30 0.19
C GLY A 102 1.73 -2.35 1.43
N ALA A 103 1.25 -2.99 2.51
CA ALA A 103 2.05 -3.14 3.73
C ALA A 103 3.31 -3.98 3.47
N LEU A 104 3.16 -5.09 2.73
CA LEU A 104 4.30 -5.93 2.34
C LEU A 104 5.27 -5.19 1.40
N ALA A 105 4.75 -4.32 0.53
CA ALA A 105 5.54 -3.56 -0.43
C ALA A 105 6.52 -2.58 0.23
N VAL A 106 6.12 -1.91 1.33
CA VAL A 106 7.04 -1.05 2.09
C VAL A 106 7.96 -1.86 3.00
N LEU A 107 7.49 -2.97 3.57
CA LEU A 107 8.30 -3.80 4.47
C LEU A 107 9.37 -4.61 3.72
N PHE A 108 9.16 -4.96 2.46
CA PHE A 108 10.15 -5.66 1.65
C PHE A 108 11.51 -4.92 1.59
N PRO A 109 11.59 -3.65 1.15
CA PRO A 109 12.84 -2.92 1.17
C PRO A 109 13.32 -2.57 2.59
N THR A 110 12.43 -2.48 3.59
CA THR A 110 12.86 -2.39 5.00
C THR A 110 13.71 -3.60 5.40
N VAL A 111 13.27 -4.82 5.07
CA VAL A 111 14.03 -6.04 5.39
C VAL A 111 15.29 -6.16 4.52
N LEU A 112 15.28 -5.67 3.28
CA LEU A 112 16.52 -5.53 2.49
C LEU A 112 17.54 -4.64 3.21
N ALA A 113 17.12 -3.51 3.78
CA ALA A 113 18.01 -2.60 4.52
C ALA A 113 18.55 -3.25 5.79
N ILE A 114 17.72 -4.00 6.53
CA ILE A 114 18.13 -4.75 7.72
C ILE A 114 19.15 -5.85 7.36
N HIS A 115 19.01 -6.47 6.20
CA HIS A 115 19.95 -7.47 5.71
C HIS A 115 21.18 -6.85 5.00
N GLU A 116 21.32 -5.53 4.98
CA GLU A 116 22.44 -4.80 4.37
C GLU A 116 22.57 -5.11 2.86
N GLU A 117 21.44 -5.24 2.16
CA GLU A 117 21.39 -5.44 0.71
C GLU A 117 21.48 -4.10 -0.05
N GLU A 118 22.47 -3.27 0.29
CA GLU A 118 22.59 -1.89 -0.24
C GLU A 118 22.67 -1.86 -1.77
N TRP A 119 23.44 -2.77 -2.37
CA TRP A 119 23.55 -2.91 -3.82
C TRP A 119 22.19 -3.14 -4.52
N ILE A 120 21.25 -3.83 -3.86
CA ILE A 120 19.89 -3.97 -4.36
C ILE A 120 19.15 -2.65 -4.15
N LEU A 121 19.18 -2.08 -2.95
CA LEU A 121 18.44 -0.85 -2.59
C LEU A 121 18.83 0.38 -3.41
N GLU A 122 20.07 0.47 -3.87
CA GLU A 122 20.55 1.51 -4.79
C GLU A 122 19.80 1.49 -6.13
N ARG A 123 19.26 0.34 -6.53
CA ARG A 123 18.50 0.15 -7.78
C ARG A 123 16.98 0.25 -7.61
N LEU A 124 16.52 0.57 -6.40
CA LEU A 124 15.11 0.81 -6.12
C LEU A 124 14.72 2.21 -6.62
N GLU A 125 13.84 2.29 -7.61
CA GLU A 125 13.34 3.58 -8.11
C GLU A 125 12.22 4.13 -7.22
N GLY A 126 11.38 3.24 -6.68
CA GLY A 126 10.34 3.68 -5.77
C GLY A 126 9.45 2.59 -5.22
N VAL A 127 8.76 2.96 -4.14
CA VAL A 127 7.73 2.18 -3.47
C VAL A 127 6.42 2.93 -3.63
N TYR A 128 5.46 2.32 -4.30
CA TYR A 128 4.16 2.90 -4.61
C TYR A 128 3.06 2.00 -4.04
N THR A 129 2.39 2.46 -2.99
CA THR A 129 1.38 1.63 -2.29
C THR A 129 0.00 2.25 -2.41
N PHE A 130 -1.02 1.40 -2.45
CA PHE A 130 -2.42 1.81 -2.67
C PHE A 130 -3.28 1.26 -1.56
N GLY A 131 -4.00 2.12 -0.83
CA GLY A 131 -4.86 1.65 0.27
C GLY A 131 -4.07 0.95 1.38
N GLN A 132 -2.83 1.37 1.60
CA GLN A 132 -1.92 0.73 2.54
C GLN A 132 -2.34 1.01 4.00
N PRO A 133 -2.53 -0.03 4.84
CA PRO A 133 -2.74 0.16 6.27
C PRO A 133 -1.46 0.69 6.97
N ARG A 134 -1.58 1.18 8.20
CA ARG A 134 -0.41 1.53 9.02
C ARG A 134 0.39 0.27 9.32
N VAL A 135 1.71 0.35 9.15
CA VAL A 135 2.60 -0.83 9.21
C VAL A 135 3.45 -0.89 10.47
N GLY A 136 3.71 0.24 11.11
CA GLY A 136 4.44 0.26 12.37
C GLY A 136 4.46 1.60 13.07
N ASP A 137 5.40 1.76 14.00
CA ASP A 137 5.54 2.95 14.83
C ASP A 137 6.33 4.08 14.15
N GLU A 138 6.48 5.19 14.87
CA GLU A 138 7.22 6.36 14.38
C GLU A 138 8.70 6.04 14.11
N LYS A 139 9.33 5.22 14.96
CA LYS A 139 10.72 4.79 14.78
C LYS A 139 10.92 4.00 13.48
N LEU A 140 9.99 3.11 13.14
CA LEU A 140 9.97 2.44 11.83
C LEU A 140 9.87 3.47 10.70
N GLY A 141 9.01 4.48 10.86
CA GLY A 141 8.84 5.54 9.88
C GLY A 141 10.12 6.33 9.62
N GLU A 142 10.84 6.72 10.68
CA GLU A 142 12.13 7.39 10.59
C GLU A 142 13.18 6.52 9.88
N PHE A 143 13.26 5.23 10.24
CA PHE A 143 14.16 4.28 9.59
C PHE A 143 13.87 4.15 8.10
N VAL A 144 12.60 3.96 7.72
CA VAL A 144 12.20 3.80 6.32
C VAL A 144 12.43 5.07 5.52
N ILE A 145 12.08 6.24 6.06
CA ILE A 145 12.35 7.53 5.39
C ILE A 145 13.85 7.74 5.22
N GLY A 146 14.67 7.42 6.23
CA GLY A 146 16.12 7.51 6.16
C GLY A 146 16.73 6.63 5.07
N ARG A 147 16.14 5.44 4.81
CA ARG A 147 16.64 4.48 3.81
C ARG A 147 16.07 4.69 2.40
N LEU A 148 14.80 5.06 2.29
CA LEU A 148 14.13 5.22 0.99
C LEU A 148 14.21 6.65 0.46
N GLY A 149 14.41 7.64 1.33
CA GLY A 149 14.34 9.05 0.98
C GLY A 149 12.98 9.43 0.39
N GLY A 150 12.99 10.26 -0.65
CA GLY A 150 11.79 10.72 -1.36
C GLY A 150 11.15 9.69 -2.31
N ARG A 151 11.54 8.41 -2.25
CA ARG A 151 11.10 7.36 -3.19
C ARG A 151 9.89 6.54 -2.68
N TYR A 152 9.18 7.01 -1.65
CA TYR A 152 8.06 6.28 -1.06
C TYR A 152 6.77 7.09 -1.07
N PHE A 153 5.80 6.59 -1.84
CA PHE A 153 4.52 7.23 -2.10
C PHE A 153 3.37 6.32 -1.71
N ARG A 154 2.51 6.82 -0.81
CA ARG A 154 1.27 6.16 -0.39
C ARG A 154 0.08 6.83 -1.06
N PHE A 155 -0.71 6.08 -1.79
CA PHE A 155 -1.92 6.54 -2.45
C PHE A 155 -3.12 6.20 -1.58
N VAL A 156 -3.90 7.21 -1.23
CA VAL A 156 -5.10 7.07 -0.39
C VAL A 156 -6.30 7.65 -1.13
N TYR A 157 -7.35 6.86 -1.25
CA TYR A 157 -8.57 7.29 -1.92
C TYR A 157 -9.69 7.58 -0.92
N ASN A 158 -10.20 8.80 -0.98
CA ASN A 158 -11.42 9.27 -0.34
C ASN A 158 -11.57 8.77 1.11
N ASN A 159 -12.61 7.98 1.38
CA ASN A 159 -12.95 7.45 2.70
C ASN A 159 -12.50 6.00 2.90
N ASP A 160 -11.59 5.48 2.07
CA ASP A 160 -11.05 4.12 2.21
C ASP A 160 -10.67 3.83 3.67
N MET A 161 -11.33 2.84 4.27
CA MET A 161 -11.10 2.52 5.67
C MET A 161 -9.72 1.94 5.95
N VAL A 162 -9.08 1.27 4.99
CA VAL A 162 -7.88 0.44 5.25
C VAL A 162 -6.66 1.28 5.63
N PRO A 163 -6.33 2.40 4.95
CA PRO A 163 -5.27 3.29 5.42
C PRO A 163 -5.47 3.82 6.83
N ARG A 164 -6.71 3.84 7.32
CA ARG A 164 -7.03 4.39 8.65
C ARG A 164 -6.90 3.34 9.75
N LEU A 165 -6.40 2.14 9.42
CA LEU A 165 -6.19 1.02 10.31
C LEU A 165 -4.73 0.54 10.29
N PRO A 166 -4.19 0.00 11.39
CA PRO A 166 -4.63 0.17 12.78
C PRO A 166 -4.90 1.64 13.17
N TYR A 167 -5.72 1.89 14.19
CA TYR A 167 -5.99 3.27 14.61
C TYR A 167 -4.72 3.98 15.06
N ASP A 168 -4.65 5.26 14.72
CA ASP A 168 -3.69 6.16 15.34
C ASP A 168 -4.31 6.68 16.63
N ASP A 169 -4.13 5.91 17.70
CA ASP A 169 -4.43 6.32 19.05
C ASP A 169 -3.19 6.16 19.95
N SER A 170 -3.24 6.78 21.13
CA SER A 170 -2.14 6.79 22.09
C SER A 170 -1.79 5.39 22.64
N THR A 171 -2.64 4.39 22.40
CA THR A 171 -2.45 3.01 22.90
C THR A 171 -1.81 2.11 21.85
N LEU A 172 -2.18 2.28 20.59
CA LEU A 172 -1.73 1.45 19.47
C LEU A 172 -0.48 2.01 18.82
N LEU A 173 -0.21 3.33 18.86
CA LEU A 173 1.04 3.98 18.39
C LEU A 173 1.43 3.70 16.92
N PHE A 174 0.54 3.17 16.10
CA PHE A 174 0.78 2.99 14.67
C PHE A 174 0.75 4.34 13.96
N LYS A 175 1.78 4.61 13.16
CA LYS A 175 1.91 5.86 12.40
C LYS A 175 2.06 5.57 10.91
N HIS A 176 1.56 6.51 10.12
CA HIS A 176 1.93 6.58 8.71
C HIS A 176 3.20 7.39 8.53
N PHE A 177 3.90 7.09 7.46
CA PHE A 177 5.13 7.77 7.04
C PHE A 177 5.24 7.74 5.52
N GLY A 178 6.17 8.53 4.96
CA GLY A 178 6.30 8.74 3.51
C GLY A 178 5.29 9.75 2.95
N THR A 179 5.36 10.00 1.65
CA THR A 179 4.53 11.01 0.98
C THR A 179 3.11 10.48 0.75
N CYS A 180 2.10 11.11 1.36
CA CYS A 180 0.70 10.74 1.15
C CYS A 180 0.11 11.51 -0.03
N VAL A 181 -0.27 10.77 -1.07
CA VAL A 181 -0.96 11.24 -2.26
C VAL A 181 -2.44 10.91 -2.09
N TYR A 182 -3.22 11.90 -1.63
CA TYR A 182 -4.63 11.74 -1.35
C TYR A 182 -5.50 12.18 -2.53
N TYR A 183 -6.52 11.38 -2.86
CA TYR A 183 -7.54 11.71 -3.86
C TYR A 183 -8.91 11.80 -3.21
N ASP A 184 -9.69 12.82 -3.55
CA ASP A 184 -11.06 12.97 -3.03
C ASP A 184 -12.11 12.20 -3.87
N VAL A 185 -13.39 12.35 -3.49
CA VAL A 185 -14.55 11.73 -4.16
C VAL A 185 -14.75 12.19 -5.62
N ILE A 186 -14.02 13.18 -6.13
CA ILE A 186 -14.06 13.55 -7.55
C ILE A 186 -12.72 13.26 -8.26
N TYR A 187 -11.86 12.46 -7.62
CA TYR A 187 -10.52 12.11 -8.08
C TYR A 187 -9.54 13.29 -8.14
N LYS A 188 -9.75 14.36 -7.37
CA LYS A 188 -8.77 15.45 -7.27
C LYS A 188 -7.64 15.06 -6.32
N GLY A 189 -6.42 14.98 -6.84
CA GLY A 189 -5.22 14.62 -6.09
C GLY A 189 -4.60 15.81 -5.33
N LYS A 190 -4.08 15.55 -4.12
CA LYS A 190 -3.28 16.48 -3.31
C LYS A 190 -2.23 15.72 -2.51
N ILE A 191 -1.06 16.34 -2.31
CA ILE A 191 -0.05 15.84 -1.38
C ILE A 191 -0.41 16.36 0.01
N VAL A 192 -0.48 15.46 0.99
CA VAL A 192 -0.79 15.79 2.38
C VAL A 192 0.20 15.08 3.30
N SER A 193 0.42 15.61 4.51
CA SER A 193 1.21 14.92 5.53
C SER A 193 0.49 13.68 6.05
N GLU A 194 -0.83 13.75 6.19
CA GLU A 194 -1.68 12.63 6.56
C GLU A 194 -3.06 12.73 5.90
N GLU A 195 -3.68 11.59 5.64
CA GLU A 195 -5.01 11.53 5.07
C GLU A 195 -6.08 12.22 5.97
N PRO A 196 -7.08 12.90 5.38
CA PRO A 196 -8.22 13.42 6.12
C PRO A 196 -8.94 12.30 6.88
N ASN A 197 -9.48 12.60 8.06
CA ASN A 197 -10.16 11.63 8.91
C ASN A 197 -9.27 10.41 9.25
N LYS A 198 -8.19 10.67 10.00
CA LYS A 198 -7.15 9.69 10.36
C LYS A 198 -7.67 8.39 10.98
N ASN A 199 -8.78 8.49 11.72
CA ASN A 199 -9.45 7.37 12.36
C ASN A 199 -10.88 7.23 11.80
N TYR A 200 -11.14 6.12 11.11
CA TYR A 200 -12.35 5.93 10.32
C TYR A 200 -13.66 6.04 11.14
N PHE A 201 -13.66 5.85 12.47
CA PHE A 201 -14.89 5.87 13.29
C PHE A 201 -15.18 7.19 14.01
N SER A 202 -14.53 8.30 13.64
CA SER A 202 -14.86 9.62 14.23
C SER A 202 -16.31 10.05 13.95
N LEU A 203 -17.06 10.42 15.00
CA LEU A 203 -18.47 10.84 14.92
C LEU A 203 -18.68 12.10 14.05
N LEU A 204 -17.73 13.04 14.07
CA LEU A 204 -17.79 14.29 13.29
C LEU A 204 -17.74 14.05 11.77
N THR A 205 -17.30 12.87 11.34
CA THR A 205 -17.10 12.54 9.93
C THR A 205 -18.14 11.59 9.37
N VAL A 206 -19.17 11.25 10.16
CA VAL A 206 -20.25 10.33 9.76
C VAL A 206 -21.04 10.90 8.58
N VAL A 207 -21.62 12.09 8.70
CA VAL A 207 -22.45 12.68 7.63
C VAL A 207 -21.66 12.87 6.31
N PRO A 208 -20.44 13.44 6.29
CA PRO A 208 -19.65 13.55 5.06
C PRO A 208 -19.34 12.21 4.38
N LYS A 209 -19.15 11.12 5.15
CA LYS A 209 -18.87 9.79 4.58
C LYS A 209 -20.05 9.24 3.79
N TYR A 210 -21.25 9.30 4.37
CA TYR A 210 -22.45 8.81 3.70
C TYR A 210 -22.82 9.67 2.49
N TRP A 211 -22.58 10.99 2.56
CA TRP A 211 -22.67 11.84 1.39
C TRP A 211 -21.71 11.39 0.27
N ASN A 212 -20.44 11.18 0.59
CA ASN A 212 -19.47 10.69 -0.38
C ASN A 212 -19.87 9.33 -0.95
N ALA A 213 -20.33 8.38 -0.13
CA ALA A 213 -20.81 7.08 -0.62
C ALA A 213 -21.99 7.21 -1.59
N THR A 214 -22.90 8.15 -1.33
CA THR A 214 -24.04 8.46 -2.21
C THR A 214 -23.55 9.04 -3.54
N VAL A 215 -22.58 9.96 -3.49
CA VAL A 215 -21.95 10.53 -4.70
C VAL A 215 -21.23 9.45 -5.51
N GLU A 216 -20.51 8.51 -4.87
CA GLU A 216 -19.86 7.40 -5.57
C GLU A 216 -20.86 6.45 -6.22
N LEU A 217 -21.96 6.13 -5.53
CA LEU A 217 -23.03 5.33 -6.10
C LEU A 217 -23.63 6.02 -7.33
N MET A 218 -23.98 7.31 -7.25
CA MET A 218 -24.48 8.05 -8.41
C MET A 218 -23.45 8.07 -9.55
N ARG A 219 -22.18 8.34 -9.23
CA ARG A 219 -21.06 8.37 -10.18
C ARG A 219 -20.91 7.05 -10.93
N SER A 220 -21.11 5.91 -10.27
CA SER A 220 -20.98 4.58 -10.89
C SER A 220 -21.89 4.35 -12.10
N PHE A 221 -23.03 5.08 -12.19
CA PHE A 221 -23.94 5.00 -13.33
C PHE A 221 -23.58 5.95 -14.48
N VAL A 222 -22.92 7.08 -14.18
CA VAL A 222 -22.69 8.17 -15.13
C VAL A 222 -21.25 8.27 -15.63
N ILE A 223 -20.27 7.78 -14.87
CA ILE A 223 -18.83 8.00 -15.15
C ILE A 223 -18.39 7.46 -16.52
N GLY A 224 -18.97 6.35 -16.98
CA GLY A 224 -18.66 5.80 -18.30
C GLY A 224 -19.11 6.70 -19.47
N TYR A 225 -20.15 7.52 -19.26
CA TYR A 225 -20.60 8.50 -20.24
C TYR A 225 -19.80 9.81 -20.16
N VAL A 226 -19.39 10.21 -18.96
CA VAL A 226 -18.69 11.49 -18.71
C VAL A 226 -17.18 11.39 -19.00
N ARG A 227 -16.54 10.28 -18.66
CA ARG A 227 -15.08 10.07 -18.77
C ARG A 227 -14.69 9.07 -19.86
N GLY A 228 -15.69 8.41 -20.46
CA GLY A 228 -15.51 7.46 -21.55
C GLY A 228 -15.66 5.99 -21.12
N PRO A 229 -15.85 5.07 -22.09
CA PRO A 229 -16.22 3.68 -21.83
C PRO A 229 -15.24 2.91 -20.94
N ALA A 230 -13.95 3.28 -20.98
CA ALA A 230 -12.89 2.66 -20.17
C ALA A 230 -13.09 2.82 -18.66
N TYR A 231 -13.94 3.75 -18.21
CA TYR A 231 -14.23 4.02 -16.80
C TYR A 231 -15.59 3.49 -16.35
N LYS A 232 -16.34 2.81 -17.23
CA LYS A 232 -17.69 2.32 -16.93
C LYS A 232 -17.65 1.25 -15.84
N GLU A 233 -18.37 1.47 -14.74
CA GLU A 233 -18.53 0.47 -13.69
C GLU A 233 -19.53 -0.63 -14.10
N GLY A 234 -19.12 -1.89 -13.90
CA GLY A 234 -19.98 -3.06 -14.04
C GLY A 234 -21.01 -3.17 -12.91
N TRP A 235 -21.96 -4.10 -13.05
CA TRP A 235 -22.98 -4.33 -12.03
C TRP A 235 -22.41 -4.76 -10.68
N THR A 236 -21.36 -5.59 -10.68
CA THR A 236 -20.67 -6.01 -9.45
C THR A 236 -20.19 -4.82 -8.63
N MET A 237 -19.52 -3.85 -9.26
CA MET A 237 -19.08 -2.62 -8.59
C MET A 237 -20.26 -1.77 -8.12
N LYS A 238 -21.32 -1.63 -8.92
CA LYS A 238 -22.54 -0.90 -8.51
C LYS A 238 -23.21 -1.51 -7.28
N LEU A 239 -23.33 -2.83 -7.23
CA LEU A 239 -23.82 -3.55 -6.05
C LEU A 239 -22.88 -3.33 -4.85
N PHE A 240 -21.57 -3.33 -5.07
CA PHE A 240 -20.62 -3.04 -4.00
C PHE A 240 -20.75 -1.59 -3.49
N ARG A 241 -21.03 -0.61 -4.35
CA ARG A 241 -21.33 0.78 -3.95
C ARG A 241 -22.57 0.88 -3.06
N LEU A 242 -23.58 0.00 -3.23
CA LEU A 242 -24.73 -0.07 -2.33
C LEU A 242 -24.33 -0.47 -0.90
N VAL A 243 -23.35 -1.37 -0.76
CA VAL A 243 -22.76 -1.69 0.56
C VAL A 243 -22.13 -0.45 1.19
N GLY A 244 -21.61 0.48 0.38
CA GLY A 244 -21.11 1.79 0.82
C GLY A 244 -22.15 2.66 1.51
N LEU A 245 -23.44 2.45 1.26
CA LEU A 245 -24.49 3.17 1.99
C LEU A 245 -24.68 2.67 3.43
N VAL A 246 -24.04 1.55 3.79
CA VAL A 246 -23.97 1.01 5.16
C VAL A 246 -22.56 1.14 5.72
N ILE A 247 -21.54 0.86 4.90
CA ILE A 247 -20.12 0.92 5.26
C ILE A 247 -19.37 1.79 4.23
N PRO A 248 -19.40 3.13 4.37
CA PRO A 248 -18.89 4.07 3.35
C PRO A 248 -17.45 3.89 2.89
N GLY A 249 -16.57 3.40 3.76
CA GLY A 249 -15.15 3.26 3.49
C GLY A 249 -14.76 1.96 2.82
N LEU A 250 -15.69 1.03 2.62
CA LEU A 250 -15.39 -0.27 2.05
C LEU A 250 -15.29 -0.22 0.51
N PRO A 251 -16.28 0.33 -0.24
CA PRO A 251 -16.15 0.42 -1.71
C PRO A 251 -14.97 1.26 -2.21
N PRO A 252 -14.62 2.40 -1.59
CA PRO A 252 -13.42 3.17 -1.93
C PRO A 252 -12.11 2.37 -1.86
N HIS A 253 -12.07 1.26 -1.10
CA HIS A 253 -10.91 0.39 -1.03
C HIS A 253 -10.72 -0.50 -2.29
N SER A 254 -11.60 -0.41 -3.29
CA SER A 254 -11.46 -1.21 -4.50
C SER A 254 -10.25 -0.75 -5.34
N PRO A 255 -9.45 -1.68 -5.91
CA PRO A 255 -8.41 -1.33 -6.89
C PRO A 255 -8.92 -0.47 -8.04
N HIS A 256 -10.20 -0.59 -8.40
CA HIS A 256 -10.84 0.22 -9.43
C HIS A 256 -10.76 1.72 -9.14
N ASP A 257 -10.96 2.15 -7.89
CA ASP A 257 -10.86 3.57 -7.53
C ASP A 257 -9.42 4.08 -7.50
N TYR A 258 -8.47 3.22 -7.16
CA TYR A 258 -7.04 3.54 -7.25
C TYR A 258 -6.58 3.69 -8.70
N VAL A 259 -7.07 2.85 -9.62
CA VAL A 259 -6.83 3.01 -11.05
C VAL A 259 -7.48 4.29 -11.57
N ASN A 260 -8.72 4.58 -11.17
CA ASN A 260 -9.41 5.78 -11.63
C ASN A 260 -8.77 7.05 -11.09
N SER A 261 -8.42 7.09 -9.81
CA SER A 261 -7.79 8.26 -9.18
C SER A 261 -6.46 8.60 -9.84
N THR A 262 -5.59 7.62 -10.07
CA THR A 262 -4.28 7.84 -10.72
C THR A 262 -4.39 8.22 -12.19
N ARG A 263 -5.42 7.74 -12.91
CA ARG A 263 -5.63 8.07 -14.34
C ARG A 263 -6.37 9.38 -14.57
N LEU A 264 -7.30 9.74 -13.70
CA LEU A 264 -8.20 10.90 -13.86
C LEU A 264 -7.76 12.12 -13.04
N GLY A 265 -6.99 11.91 -11.98
CA GLY A 265 -6.58 12.95 -11.06
C GLY A 265 -5.17 13.46 -11.39
N PRO A 266 -5.02 14.55 -12.17
CA PRO A 266 -3.71 15.15 -12.34
C PRO A 266 -3.18 15.59 -10.98
N LEU A 267 -2.01 15.10 -10.61
CA LEU A 267 -1.29 15.62 -9.46
C LEU A 267 -0.73 16.99 -9.85
N LYS A 268 -1.33 18.05 -9.31
CA LYS A 268 -0.66 19.35 -9.29
C LYS A 268 0.49 19.25 -8.30
N ILE A 269 1.62 18.70 -8.76
CA ILE A 269 2.90 18.86 -8.09
C ILE A 269 3.24 20.33 -8.31
N SER A 270 2.95 21.21 -7.35
CA SER A 270 3.64 22.49 -7.35
C SER A 270 5.11 22.14 -7.22
N LYS A 271 5.89 22.37 -8.27
CA LYS A 271 7.33 22.46 -8.11
C LYS A 271 7.55 23.54 -7.07
N SER A 272 8.00 23.15 -5.89
CA SER A 272 8.66 24.09 -4.99
C SER A 272 9.95 24.47 -5.70
N ASP A 273 9.95 25.69 -6.25
CA ASP A 273 11.16 26.36 -6.74
C ASP A 273 12.19 26.54 -5.62
#